data_AF-A0A425VZA7-F1
#
_entry.id   AF-A0A425VZA7-F1
#
_cell.length_a   1.000
_cell.length_b   1.000
_cell.length_c   1.000
_cell.angle_alpha   90.00
_cell.angle_beta   90.00
_cell.angle_gamma   90.00
#
_symmetry.space_group_name_H-M   'P 1'
#
loop_
_entity.id
_entity.type
_entity.pdbx_description
1 polymer ?
#
loop_
_entity_poly.entity_id
_entity_poly.type
_entity_poly.pdbx_seq_one_letter_code
_entity_poly.pdbx_strand_id
1 'polypeptide(L)'
;MTSYNIAIMVRNEYGVLNRVTSMFRRRQFNITSLTVSETETEQLSRITVQYEGEERSKRQLVAQLAKLPDVISWKEFDPEDSISCELLLIKMANNEATRSQVLDAAEAFRAKIVDYTRDSIVFRIAGGSRRIDNFIDLMRDFEILEVCRTGVVSLERGPSVMRNVASV
;
A
#
# COMPACT_ATOMS: atom_id res chain seq x y z
N MET A 1 15.50 -9.98 5.36
CA MET A 1 14.24 -10.53 4.79
C MET A 1 13.88 -9.68 3.59
N THR A 2 13.39 -10.31 2.52
CA THR A 2 13.00 -9.60 1.29
C THR A 2 11.53 -9.27 1.35
N SER A 3 11.16 -8.08 0.87
CA SER A 3 9.76 -7.64 0.76
C SER A 3 9.21 -8.02 -0.62
N TYR A 4 8.01 -8.60 -0.63
CA TYR A 4 7.32 -9.04 -1.84
C TYR A 4 5.96 -8.39 -1.95
N ASN A 5 5.53 -8.08 -3.18
CA ASN A 5 4.22 -7.51 -3.47
C ASN A 5 3.40 -8.50 -4.30
N ILE A 6 2.18 -8.79 -3.85
CA ILE A 6 1.23 -9.63 -4.57
C ILE A 6 -0.13 -8.94 -4.66
N ALA A 7 -0.72 -8.92 -5.85
CA ALA A 7 -2.13 -8.62 -6.03
C ALA A 7 -2.94 -9.93 -6.04
N ILE A 8 -4.12 -9.89 -5.44
CA ILE A 8 -5.07 -10.99 -5.39
C ILE A 8 -6.42 -10.43 -5.84
N MET A 9 -6.99 -11.01 -6.89
CA MET A 9 -8.33 -10.72 -7.38
C MET A 9 -9.31 -11.64 -6.68
N VAL A 10 -10.35 -11.08 -6.08
CA VAL A 10 -11.33 -11.84 -5.30
C VAL A 10 -12.76 -11.39 -5.64
N ARG A 11 -13.74 -12.24 -5.33
CA ARG A 11 -15.15 -11.82 -5.33
C ARG A 11 -15.39 -10.76 -4.27
N ASN A 12 -16.15 -9.73 -4.60
CA ASN A 12 -16.57 -8.68 -3.67
C ASN A 12 -17.77 -9.18 -2.84
N GLU A 13 -17.52 -10.10 -1.91
CA GLU A 13 -18.55 -10.74 -1.08
C GLU A 13 -18.17 -10.66 0.40
N TYR A 14 -19.19 -10.75 1.27
CA TYR A 14 -18.98 -10.71 2.71
C TYR A 14 -18.05 -11.84 3.19
N GLY A 15 -17.08 -11.49 4.02
CA GLY A 15 -16.15 -12.45 4.64
C GLY A 15 -14.93 -12.83 3.79
N VAL A 16 -14.88 -12.44 2.51
CA VAL A 16 -13.75 -12.77 1.60
C VAL A 16 -12.44 -12.16 2.09
N LEU A 17 -12.42 -10.87 2.45
CA LEU A 17 -11.24 -10.20 3.00
C LEU A 17 -10.71 -10.94 4.24
N ASN A 18 -11.61 -11.31 5.17
CA ASN A 18 -11.23 -12.03 6.39
C ASN A 18 -10.64 -13.41 6.07
N ARG A 19 -11.15 -14.11 5.05
CA ARG A 19 -10.62 -15.41 4.63
C ARG A 19 -9.18 -15.28 4.11
N VAL A 20 -8.93 -14.26 3.28
CA VAL A 20 -7.60 -13.99 2.73
C VAL A 20 -6.63 -13.61 3.85
N THR A 21 -6.96 -12.62 4.69
CA THR A 21 -6.06 -12.18 5.78
C THR A 21 -5.83 -13.28 6.82
N SER A 22 -6.84 -14.09 7.12
CA SER A 22 -6.71 -15.26 8.00
C SER A 22 -5.74 -16.31 7.43
N MET A 23 -5.67 -16.48 6.11
CA MET A 23 -4.72 -17.39 5.47
C MET A 23 -3.27 -16.90 5.69
N PHE A 24 -3.00 -15.62 5.44
CA PHE A 24 -1.68 -15.03 5.71
C PHE A 24 -1.26 -15.23 7.18
N ARG A 25 -2.17 -14.93 8.12
CA ARG A 25 -1.94 -15.15 9.56
C ARG A 25 -1.61 -16.62 9.89
N ARG A 26 -2.43 -17.57 9.43
CA ARG A 26 -2.26 -19.01 9.74
C ARG A 26 -0.97 -19.59 9.19
N ARG A 27 -0.45 -19.00 8.11
CA ARG A 27 0.80 -19.40 7.46
C ARG A 27 1.99 -18.55 7.90
N GLN A 28 1.79 -17.66 8.88
CA GLN A 28 2.83 -16.82 9.47
C GLN A 28 3.54 -15.93 8.45
N PHE A 29 2.81 -15.48 7.42
CA PHE A 29 3.30 -14.41 6.55
C PHE A 29 3.15 -13.07 7.26
N ASN A 30 4.26 -12.35 7.44
CA ASN A 30 4.25 -11.02 8.03
C ASN A 30 3.79 -10.00 6.98
N ILE A 31 2.56 -9.47 7.14
CA ILE A 31 2.02 -8.43 6.26
C ILE A 31 2.55 -7.08 6.72
N THR A 32 3.25 -6.36 5.85
CA THR A 32 3.71 -4.99 6.11
C THR A 32 2.69 -3.95 5.65
N SER A 33 1.96 -4.25 4.58
CA SER A 33 0.92 -3.38 4.03
C SER A 33 -0.17 -4.22 3.38
N LEU A 34 -1.41 -3.78 3.53
CA LEU A 34 -2.57 -4.35 2.85
C LEU A 34 -3.49 -3.24 2.38
N THR A 35 -3.85 -3.29 1.10
CA THR A 35 -4.85 -2.39 0.51
C THR A 35 -5.92 -3.24 -0.17
N VAL A 36 -7.18 -2.84 -0.04
CA VAL A 36 -8.30 -3.49 -0.71
C VAL A 36 -9.24 -2.43 -1.26
N SER A 37 -9.68 -2.62 -2.49
CA SER A 37 -10.71 -1.80 -3.12
C SER A 37 -11.44 -2.60 -4.18
N GLU A 38 -12.64 -2.12 -4.54
CA GLU A 38 -13.33 -2.58 -5.75
C GLU A 38 -12.47 -2.31 -6.99
N THR A 39 -12.68 -3.12 -8.03
CA THR A 39 -12.06 -2.88 -9.34
C THR A 39 -12.95 -1.96 -10.17
N GLU A 40 -12.73 -1.92 -11.49
CA GLU A 40 -13.70 -1.33 -12.43
C GLU A 40 -15.10 -1.99 -12.43
N THR A 41 -15.31 -3.06 -11.67
CA THR A 41 -16.59 -3.77 -11.57
C THR A 41 -17.00 -3.98 -10.10
N GLU A 42 -18.30 -3.78 -9.83
CA GLU A 42 -19.04 -4.07 -8.59
C GLU A 42 -18.67 -5.43 -7.94
N GLN A 43 -18.49 -6.44 -8.79
CA GLN A 43 -18.42 -7.84 -8.37
C GLN A 43 -17.04 -8.28 -7.90
N LEU A 44 -16.00 -7.48 -8.13
CA LEU A 44 -14.61 -7.87 -7.92
C LEU A 44 -13.88 -6.86 -7.03
N SER A 45 -13.05 -7.38 -6.14
CA SER A 45 -12.11 -6.57 -5.37
C SER A 45 -10.68 -6.99 -5.66
N ARG A 46 -9.77 -6.01 -5.66
CA ARG A 46 -8.33 -6.25 -5.71
C ARG A 46 -7.76 -6.02 -4.32
N ILE A 47 -7.11 -7.04 -3.78
CA ILE A 47 -6.30 -6.95 -2.56
C ILE A 47 -4.84 -6.88 -2.99
N THR A 48 -4.12 -5.84 -2.58
CA THR A 48 -2.66 -5.76 -2.72
C THR A 48 -2.05 -6.00 -1.35
N VAL A 49 -1.14 -6.97 -1.27
CA VAL A 49 -0.46 -7.33 -0.03
C VAL A 49 1.04 -7.19 -0.25
N GLN A 50 1.67 -6.41 0.60
CA GLN A 50 3.11 -6.44 0.79
C GLN A 50 3.41 -7.30 2.02
N TYR A 51 4.34 -8.24 1.87
CA TYR A 51 4.71 -9.14 2.94
C TYR A 51 6.21 -9.46 2.92
N GLU A 52 6.74 -9.82 4.08
CA GLU A 52 8.12 -10.26 4.23
C GLU A 52 8.21 -11.78 4.18
N GLY A 53 9.23 -12.31 3.50
CA GLY A 53 9.47 -13.75 3.49
C GLY A 53 10.77 -14.15 2.79
N GLU A 54 10.92 -15.46 2.60
CA GLU A 54 11.94 -16.06 1.72
C GLU A 54 11.34 -16.49 0.39
N GLU A 55 12.17 -16.66 -0.64
CA GLU A 55 11.75 -17.06 -1.99
C GLU A 55 10.93 -18.37 -2.01
N ARG A 56 11.26 -19.32 -1.12
CA ARG A 56 10.52 -20.58 -0.97
C ARG A 56 9.08 -20.37 -0.49
N SER A 57 8.83 -19.29 0.25
CA SER A 57 7.54 -18.94 0.82
C SER A 57 6.53 -18.48 -0.25
N LYS A 58 7.02 -18.01 -1.42
CA LYS A 58 6.17 -17.57 -2.55
C LYS A 58 5.32 -18.70 -3.11
N ARG A 59 5.96 -19.85 -3.43
CA ARG A 59 5.25 -21.02 -3.96
C ARG A 59 4.22 -21.54 -2.97
N GLN A 60 4.56 -21.52 -1.69
CA GLN A 60 3.63 -21.90 -0.64
C GLN A 60 2.44 -20.95 -0.57
N LEU A 61 2.67 -19.62 -0.62
CA LEU A 61 1.61 -18.61 -0.62
C LEU A 61 0.63 -18.84 -1.78
N VAL A 62 1.16 -18.97 -3.00
CA VAL A 62 0.39 -19.26 -4.21
C VAL A 62 -0.44 -20.54 -4.04
N ALA A 63 0.16 -21.61 -3.54
CA ALA A 63 -0.54 -22.87 -3.30
C ALA A 63 -1.64 -22.78 -2.23
N GLN A 64 -1.58 -21.82 -1.31
CA GLN A 64 -2.66 -21.57 -0.34
C GLN A 64 -3.75 -20.66 -0.90
N LEU A 65 -3.38 -19.63 -1.67
CA LEU A 65 -4.34 -18.76 -2.35
C LEU A 65 -5.22 -19.55 -3.33
N ALA A 66 -4.62 -20.49 -4.07
CA ALA A 66 -5.33 -21.39 -4.98
C ALA A 66 -6.40 -22.26 -4.31
N LYS A 67 -6.35 -22.44 -2.99
CA LYS A 67 -7.34 -23.22 -2.22
C LYS A 67 -8.52 -22.38 -1.73
N LEU A 68 -8.45 -21.06 -1.86
CA LEU A 68 -9.52 -20.17 -1.42
C LEU A 68 -10.56 -20.06 -2.55
N PRO A 69 -11.83 -20.43 -2.30
CA PRO A 69 -12.86 -20.46 -3.34
C PRO A 69 -13.22 -19.07 -3.90
N ASP A 70 -12.95 -18.03 -3.12
CA ASP A 70 -13.29 -16.64 -3.47
C ASP A 70 -12.16 -15.95 -4.27
N VAL A 71 -10.99 -16.59 -4.38
CA VAL A 71 -9.83 -16.07 -5.13
C VAL A 71 -9.98 -16.46 -6.59
N ILE A 72 -9.92 -15.47 -7.47
CA ILE A 72 -10.10 -15.62 -8.92
C ILE A 72 -8.75 -15.71 -9.62
N SER A 73 -7.83 -14.82 -9.25
CA SER A 73 -6.45 -14.82 -9.76
C SER A 73 -5.52 -14.12 -8.77
N TRP A 74 -4.21 -14.33 -8.93
CA TRP A 74 -3.18 -13.62 -8.18
C TRP A 74 -2.01 -13.29 -9.11
N LYS A 75 -1.26 -12.24 -8.77
CA LYS A 75 -0.09 -11.82 -9.52
C LYS A 75 0.96 -11.27 -8.56
N GLU A 76 2.13 -11.88 -8.60
CA GLU A 76 3.31 -11.32 -7.95
C GLU A 76 3.94 -10.25 -8.86
N PHE A 77 4.41 -9.16 -8.27
CA PHE A 77 5.03 -8.07 -9.00
C PHE A 77 6.56 -8.14 -8.93
N ASP A 78 7.19 -8.06 -10.09
CA ASP A 78 8.60 -7.72 -10.21
C ASP A 78 8.76 -6.19 -9.97
N PRO A 79 9.63 -5.74 -9.06
CA PRO A 79 9.91 -4.32 -8.87
C PRO A 79 10.37 -3.58 -10.14
N GLU A 80 11.02 -4.26 -11.09
CA GLU A 80 11.50 -3.66 -12.34
C GLU A 80 10.36 -3.43 -13.35
N ASP A 81 9.43 -4.38 -13.42
CA ASP A 81 8.31 -4.38 -14.38
C ASP A 81 6.98 -3.89 -13.80
N SER A 82 7.00 -3.31 -12.59
CA SER A 82 5.79 -2.78 -11.94
C SER A 82 5.91 -1.31 -11.57
N ILE A 83 4.72 -0.71 -11.34
CA ILE A 83 4.55 0.60 -10.75
C ILE A 83 3.87 0.37 -9.41
N SER A 84 4.52 0.80 -8.33
CA SER A 84 3.98 0.75 -6.98
C SER A 84 3.90 2.16 -6.39
N CYS A 85 2.77 2.48 -5.78
CA CYS A 85 2.50 3.79 -5.20
C CYS A 85 1.67 3.64 -3.92
N GLU A 86 1.79 4.59 -3.02
CA GLU A 86 0.92 4.75 -1.87
C GLU A 86 0.61 6.24 -1.67
N LEU A 87 -0.47 6.51 -0.94
CA LEU A 87 -0.87 7.86 -0.53
C LEU A 87 -0.66 8.02 0.98
N LEU A 88 -0.08 9.16 1.35
CA LEU A 88 0.07 9.60 2.73
C LEU A 88 -0.71 10.90 2.95
N LEU A 89 -1.46 10.94 4.05
CA LEU A 89 -1.86 12.15 4.73
C LEU A 89 -1.06 12.27 6.03
N ILE A 90 -0.43 13.41 6.24
CA ILE A 90 0.30 13.71 7.48
C ILE A 90 -0.18 15.05 8.02
N LYS A 91 -0.57 15.07 9.29
CA LYS A 91 -0.97 16.27 10.03
C LYS A 91 0.18 16.71 10.92
N MET A 92 0.59 17.95 10.77
CA MET A 92 1.67 18.59 11.52
C MET A 92 1.09 19.67 12.43
N ALA A 93 1.71 19.90 13.58
CA ALA A 93 1.41 21.09 14.39
C ALA A 93 1.85 22.35 13.65
N ASN A 94 1.05 23.42 13.74
CA ASN A 94 1.31 24.68 13.05
C ASN A 94 1.90 25.75 13.98
N ASN A 95 3.11 25.51 14.46
CA ASN A 95 3.80 26.43 15.38
C ASN A 95 4.41 27.61 14.61
N GLU A 96 4.20 28.85 15.07
CA GLU A 96 4.70 30.06 14.38
C GLU A 96 6.23 30.02 14.18
N ALA A 97 6.97 29.48 15.15
CA ALA A 97 8.42 29.40 15.12
C ALA A 97 8.98 28.43 14.04
N THR A 98 8.25 27.37 13.71
CA THR A 98 8.72 26.31 12.79
C THR A 98 7.92 26.23 11.49
N ARG A 99 6.81 26.98 11.39
CA ARG A 99 5.90 26.98 10.24
C ARG A 99 6.59 27.08 8.88
N SER A 100 7.53 28.02 8.72
CA SER A 100 8.25 28.17 7.45
C SER A 100 9.05 26.91 7.12
N GLN A 101 9.78 26.36 8.09
CA GLN A 101 10.61 25.17 7.90
C GLN A 101 9.77 23.94 7.57
N VAL A 102 8.60 23.78 8.21
CA VAL A 102 7.63 22.73 7.91
C VAL A 102 7.12 22.85 6.47
N LEU A 103 6.80 24.07 6.03
CA LEU A 103 6.36 24.33 4.65
C LEU A 103 7.47 24.07 3.63
N ASP A 104 8.69 24.51 3.90
CA ASP A 104 9.85 24.31 3.03
C ASP A 104 10.20 22.82 2.90
N ALA A 105 10.17 22.06 4.00
CA ALA A 105 10.37 20.62 4.01
C ALA A 105 9.29 19.88 3.19
N ALA A 106 8.03 20.29 3.33
CA ALA A 106 6.92 19.76 2.55
C ALA A 106 7.07 20.08 1.05
N GLU A 107 7.49 21.30 0.70
CA GLU A 107 7.72 21.72 -0.68
C GLU A 107 8.87 20.94 -1.33
N ALA A 108 9.96 20.68 -0.62
CA ALA A 108 11.08 19.87 -1.11
C ALA A 108 10.64 18.47 -1.57
N PHE A 109 9.65 17.89 -0.88
CA PHE A 109 9.03 16.61 -1.25
C PHE A 109 7.84 16.75 -2.20
N ARG A 110 7.52 17.96 -2.66
CA ARG A 110 6.34 18.28 -3.48
C ARG A 110 5.04 17.78 -2.84
N ALA A 111 4.97 17.80 -1.51
CA ALA A 111 3.74 17.52 -0.78
C ALA A 111 2.76 18.68 -0.97
N LYS A 112 1.47 18.37 -1.07
CA LYS A 112 0.42 19.37 -1.27
C LYS A 112 -0.27 19.64 0.06
N ILE A 113 -0.41 20.90 0.43
CA ILE A 113 -1.29 21.30 1.54
C ILE A 113 -2.73 20.97 1.14
N VAL A 114 -3.46 20.29 2.01
CA VAL A 114 -4.89 19.98 1.82
C VAL A 114 -5.78 20.59 2.90
N ASP A 115 -5.19 20.96 4.04
CA ASP A 115 -5.83 21.72 5.11
C ASP A 115 -4.79 22.59 5.82
N TYR A 116 -5.20 23.78 6.25
CA TYR A 116 -4.32 24.74 6.92
C TYR A 116 -5.13 25.56 7.94
N THR A 117 -4.84 25.36 9.22
CA THR A 117 -5.47 26.07 10.33
C THR A 117 -4.42 26.78 11.18
N ARG A 118 -4.84 27.51 12.22
CA ARG A 118 -3.91 28.15 13.16
C ARG A 118 -3.03 27.12 13.88
N ASP A 119 -3.57 25.94 14.15
CA ASP A 119 -2.96 24.96 15.05
C ASP A 119 -2.40 23.75 14.30
N SER A 120 -2.79 23.51 13.04
CA SER A 120 -2.32 22.37 12.25
C SER A 120 -2.21 22.64 10.75
N ILE A 121 -1.34 21.88 10.07
CA ILE A 121 -1.28 21.81 8.60
C ILE A 121 -1.38 20.33 8.21
N VAL A 122 -2.23 20.02 7.24
CA VAL A 122 -2.30 18.67 6.66
C VAL A 122 -1.68 18.67 5.28
N PHE A 123 -0.71 17.78 5.08
CA PHE A 123 -0.07 17.53 3.80
C PHE A 123 -0.52 16.21 3.20
N ARG A 124 -0.66 16.20 1.87
CA ARG A 124 -0.91 15.02 1.05
C ARG A 124 0.25 14.79 0.11
N ILE A 125 0.75 13.57 0.07
CA ILE A 125 1.82 13.15 -0.85
C ILE A 125 1.54 11.74 -1.36
N ALA A 126 1.86 11.51 -2.64
CA ALA A 126 1.80 10.20 -3.27
C ALA A 126 3.18 9.84 -3.87
N GLY A 127 3.56 8.57 -3.77
CA GLY A 127 4.82 8.08 -4.30
C GLY A 127 5.08 6.63 -3.89
N GLY A 128 6.25 6.09 -4.27
CA GLY A 128 6.67 4.78 -3.76
C GLY A 128 7.00 4.86 -2.26
N SER A 129 6.88 3.73 -1.54
CA SER A 129 7.02 3.66 -0.08
C SER A 129 8.31 4.31 0.43
N ARG A 130 9.45 4.08 -0.22
CA ARG A 130 10.73 4.72 0.15
C ARG A 130 10.67 6.25 0.17
N ARG A 131 9.95 6.87 -0.79
CA ARG A 131 9.79 8.34 -0.82
C ARG A 131 8.92 8.81 0.35
N ILE A 132 7.90 8.04 0.69
CA ILE A 132 6.97 8.36 1.78
C ILE A 132 7.67 8.17 3.13
N ASP A 133 8.44 7.10 3.31
CA ASP A 133 9.24 6.85 4.50
C ASP A 133 10.24 8.00 4.72
N ASN A 134 11.00 8.37 3.69
CA ASN A 134 11.94 9.50 3.76
C ASN A 134 11.24 10.83 4.09
N PHE A 135 10.01 11.05 3.60
CA PHE A 135 9.25 12.25 3.92
C PHE A 135 8.83 12.24 5.39
N ILE A 136 8.27 11.14 5.89
CA ILE A 136 7.89 11.00 7.31
C ILE A 136 9.12 11.21 8.19
N ASP A 137 10.26 10.61 7.83
CA ASP A 137 11.50 10.72 8.58
C ASP A 137 12.01 12.17 8.65
N LEU A 138 11.97 12.93 7.55
CA LEU A 138 12.29 14.36 7.56
C LEU A 138 11.30 15.15 8.44
N MET A 139 10.01 14.85 8.36
CA MET A 139 8.99 15.57 9.12
C MET A 139 9.05 15.29 10.63
N ARG A 140 9.77 14.24 11.08
CA ARG A 140 9.99 13.93 12.51
C ARG A 140 10.86 14.96 13.22
N ASP A 141 11.57 15.82 12.50
CA ASP A 141 12.26 16.98 13.08
C ASP A 141 11.25 18.02 13.64
N PHE A 142 9.98 17.88 13.28
CA PHE A 142 8.87 18.69 13.75
C PHE A 142 7.81 17.83 14.47
N GLU A 143 6.77 18.48 15.00
CA GLU A 143 5.69 17.80 15.70
C GLU A 143 4.65 17.23 14.71
N ILE A 144 4.73 15.91 14.51
CA ILE A 144 3.72 15.13 13.78
C ILE A 144 2.54 14.85 14.72
N LEU A 145 1.35 15.33 14.35
CA LEU A 145 0.11 15.08 15.09
C LEU A 145 -0.56 13.77 14.67
N GLU A 146 -0.53 13.43 13.38
CA GLU A 146 -1.24 12.26 12.84
C GLU A 146 -0.64 11.81 11.50
N VAL A 147 -0.61 10.49 11.27
CA VAL A 147 -0.17 9.87 10.01
C VAL A 147 -1.22 8.86 9.57
N CYS A 148 -1.65 8.96 8.30
CA CYS A 148 -2.55 8.01 7.68
C CYS A 148 -2.01 7.61 6.29
N ARG A 149 -1.73 6.31 6.10
CA ARG A 149 -1.19 5.74 4.86
C ARG A 149 -2.18 4.74 4.28
N THR A 150 -2.28 4.67 2.96
CA THR A 150 -3.17 3.70 2.28
C THR A 150 -2.63 2.28 2.21
N GLY A 151 -1.33 2.11 2.44
CA GLY A 151 -0.59 0.95 1.94
C GLY A 151 -0.32 1.03 0.44
N VAL A 152 0.42 0.06 -0.06
CA VAL A 152 0.89 -0.02 -1.44
C VAL A 152 -0.21 -0.51 -2.38
N VAL A 153 -0.41 0.21 -3.48
CA VAL A 153 -1.11 -0.27 -4.68
C VAL A 153 -0.09 -0.49 -5.80
N SER A 154 -0.29 -1.54 -6.60
CA SER A 154 0.65 -1.93 -7.65
C SER A 154 -0.04 -2.39 -8.94
N LEU A 155 0.59 -2.06 -10.08
CA LEU A 155 0.21 -2.54 -11.42
C LEU A 155 1.46 -2.90 -12.21
N GLU A 156 1.34 -3.85 -13.15
CA GLU A 156 2.38 -4.11 -14.14
C GLU A 156 2.49 -2.95 -15.12
N ARG A 157 3.69 -2.75 -15.67
CA ARG A 157 3.93 -1.82 -16.77
C ARG A 157 3.43 -2.40 -18.09
N GLY A 158 3.10 -1.52 -19.03
CA GLY A 158 2.70 -1.93 -20.38
C GLY A 158 1.28 -2.50 -20.45
N PRO A 159 0.98 -3.35 -21.45
CA PRO A 159 -0.38 -3.81 -21.74
C PRO A 159 -0.84 -5.00 -20.87
N SER A 160 0.00 -5.50 -19.98
CA SER A 160 -0.31 -6.67 -19.14
C SER A 160 -1.45 -6.38 -18.17
N VAL A 161 -2.44 -7.28 -18.13
CA VAL A 161 -3.60 -7.17 -17.23
C VAL A 161 -3.81 -8.48 -16.47
N MET A 162 -3.97 -8.36 -15.16
CA MET A 162 -4.13 -9.47 -14.23
C MET A 162 -5.39 -10.33 -14.45
N ARG A 163 -6.42 -9.84 -15.17
CA ARG A 163 -7.69 -10.57 -15.36
C ARG A 163 -7.52 -11.92 -16.07
N ASN A 164 -6.43 -12.12 -16.82
CA ASN A 164 -6.19 -13.32 -17.62
C ASN A 164 -5.07 -14.21 -17.06
N VAL A 165 -5.12 -14.58 -15.77
CA VAL A 165 -4.18 -15.58 -15.25
C VAL A 165 -4.89 -16.57 -14.33
N ALA A 166 -5.51 -17.57 -14.96
CA ALA A 166 -5.50 -18.93 -14.44
C ALA A 166 -4.44 -19.69 -15.25
N SER A 167 -3.17 -19.55 -14.88
CA SER A 167 -2.11 -20.40 -15.41
C SER A 167 -1.00 -20.53 -14.38
N VAL A 168 -1.11 -21.58 -13.57
CA VAL A 168 0.03 -22.43 -13.26
C VAL A 168 -0.07 -23.62 -14.19
#